data_AF-A0A1I0XFA3-F1
#
_entry.id   AF-A0A1I0XFA3-F1
#
_cell.length_a   1.000
_cell.length_b   1.000
_cell.length_c   1.000
_cell.angle_alpha   90.00
_cell.angle_beta   90.00
_cell.angle_gamma   90.00
#
_symmetry.space_group_name_H-M   'P 1'
#
loop_
_entity.id
_entity.type
_entity.pdbx_description
1 polymer ?
#
loop_
_entity_poly.entity_id
_entity_poly.type
_entity_poly.pdbx_seq_one_letter_code
_entity_poly.pdbx_strand_id
1 'polypeptide(L)'
;MDKVLIDSDVILDFFFDREPFAQFATEVFLRCESKQLLGYTTPVIISNVYYLLSKTAKHEVIIEKLKQLLRIIEITAMDKKVVMAALNSEFKDFEDALQYCAALNQGDIPIILTRNMKDYKKSELAVLTPEMYLKK
;
A
#
# COMPACT_ATOMS: atom_id res chain seq x y z
N MET A 1 -0.39 5.89 -17.44
CA MET A 1 -0.94 6.22 -16.12
C MET A 1 -0.15 5.44 -15.11
N ASP A 2 0.37 6.12 -14.09
CA ASP A 2 1.21 5.46 -13.08
C ASP A 2 0.40 4.41 -12.32
N LYS A 3 1.09 3.34 -11.94
CA LYS A 3 0.56 2.25 -11.10
C LYS A 3 1.43 2.20 -9.85
N VAL A 4 0.81 2.27 -8.68
CA VAL A 4 1.53 2.34 -7.40
C VAL A 4 0.98 1.29 -6.45
N LEU A 5 1.85 0.62 -5.70
CA LEU A 5 1.47 -0.14 -4.52
C LEU A 5 1.44 0.82 -3.32
N ILE A 6 0.36 0.82 -2.55
CA ILE A 6 0.15 1.69 -1.40
C ILE A 6 0.27 0.85 -0.13
N ASP A 7 1.26 1.18 0.69
CA ASP A 7 1.59 0.51 1.94
C ASP A 7 0.57 0.84 3.06
N SER A 8 0.55 0.01 4.11
CA SER A 8 -0.30 0.13 5.28
C SER A 8 -0.19 1.50 5.94
N ASP A 9 1.01 2.05 6.05
CA ASP A 9 1.21 3.34 6.71
C ASP A 9 0.51 4.51 5.99
N VAL A 10 0.51 4.51 4.66
CA VAL A 10 -0.13 5.55 3.85
C VAL A 10 -1.66 5.46 3.97
N ILE A 11 -2.20 4.24 3.97
CA ILE A 11 -3.64 4.02 4.19
C ILE A 11 -4.06 4.50 5.58
N LEU A 12 -3.25 4.23 6.60
CA LEU A 12 -3.53 4.66 7.97
C LEU A 12 -3.40 6.17 8.13
N ASP A 13 -2.43 6.80 7.46
CA ASP A 13 -2.29 8.26 7.50
C ASP A 13 -3.51 8.95 6.88
N PHE A 14 -4.10 8.37 5.84
CA PHE A 14 -5.38 8.81 5.26
C PHE A 14 -6.57 8.58 6.20
N PHE A 15 -6.69 7.42 6.84
CA PHE A 15 -7.83 7.14 7.72
C PHE A 15 -7.80 7.86 9.06
N PHE A 16 -6.63 8.19 9.57
CA PHE A 16 -6.45 8.78 10.90
C PHE A 16 -5.98 10.24 10.87
N ASP A 17 -5.92 10.88 9.70
CA ASP A 17 -5.44 12.25 9.55
C ASP A 17 -4.09 12.49 10.27
N ARG A 18 -3.13 11.58 10.04
CA ARG A 18 -1.83 11.63 10.74
C ARG A 18 -0.92 12.69 10.15
N GLU A 19 -0.85 13.83 10.82
CA GLU A 19 0.07 14.91 10.45
C GLU A 19 1.56 14.54 10.68
N PRO A 20 2.49 15.00 9.81
CA PRO A 20 2.29 15.88 8.65
C PRO A 20 1.94 15.14 7.33
N PHE A 21 1.63 13.84 7.39
CA PHE A 21 1.55 12.94 6.24
C PHE A 21 0.15 12.90 5.61
N ALA A 22 -0.88 13.20 6.39
CA ALA A 22 -2.29 13.13 6.02
C ALA A 22 -2.58 13.82 4.68
N GLN A 23 -2.12 15.06 4.51
CA GLN A 23 -2.35 15.83 3.27
C GLN A 23 -1.84 15.12 2.02
N PHE A 24 -0.67 14.48 2.10
CA PHE A 24 -0.07 13.79 0.96
C PHE A 24 -0.76 12.45 0.68
N ALA A 25 -1.13 11.73 1.74
CA ALA A 25 -1.91 10.50 1.60
C ALA A 25 -3.28 10.78 0.96
N THR A 26 -3.99 11.80 1.43
CA THR A 26 -5.28 12.25 0.88
C THR A 26 -5.16 12.60 -0.61
N GLU A 27 -4.15 13.37 -1.01
CA GLU A 27 -3.94 13.71 -2.41
C GLU A 27 -3.66 12.47 -3.29
N VAL A 28 -2.91 11.48 -2.80
CA VAL A 28 -2.71 10.20 -3.50
C VAL A 28 -4.06 9.50 -3.77
N PHE A 29 -4.93 9.42 -2.75
CA PHE A 29 -6.24 8.78 -2.92
C PHE A 29 -7.21 9.59 -3.79
N LEU A 30 -7.17 10.93 -3.76
CA LEU A 30 -7.93 11.79 -4.67
C LEU A 30 -7.51 11.57 -6.14
N ARG A 31 -6.21 11.37 -6.40
CA ARG A 31 -5.73 11.00 -7.75
C ARG A 31 -6.17 9.60 -8.17
N CYS A 32 -6.31 8.67 -7.22
CA CYS A 32 -6.88 7.35 -7.50
C CYS A 32 -8.37 7.45 -7.86
N GLU A 33 -9.15 8.18 -7.05
CA GLU A 33 -10.59 8.39 -7.26
C GLU A 33 -10.88 9.09 -8.59
N SER A 34 -10.09 10.11 -8.95
CA SER A 34 -10.19 10.83 -10.22
C SER A 34 -9.58 10.09 -11.42
N LYS A 35 -9.11 8.85 -11.23
CA LYS A 35 -8.47 8.00 -12.25
C LYS A 35 -7.28 8.66 -12.92
N GLN A 36 -6.50 9.43 -12.17
CA GLN A 36 -5.21 9.98 -12.60
C GLN A 36 -4.03 9.08 -12.17
N LEU A 37 -4.29 8.19 -11.21
CA LEU A 37 -3.35 7.23 -10.63
C LEU A 37 -4.06 5.88 -10.46
N LEU A 38 -3.38 4.77 -10.73
CA LEU A 38 -3.88 3.44 -10.38
C LEU A 38 -3.24 2.98 -9.07
N GLY A 39 -4.00 3.08 -7.99
CA GLY A 39 -3.59 2.58 -6.68
C GLY A 39 -3.86 1.08 -6.56
N TYR A 40 -2.87 0.36 -6.04
CA TYR A 40 -2.95 -1.05 -5.68
C TYR A 40 -2.59 -1.23 -4.21
N THR A 41 -3.11 -2.26 -3.59
CA THR A 41 -2.66 -2.75 -2.29
C THR A 41 -2.61 -4.28 -2.30
N THR A 42 -2.39 -4.90 -1.15
CA THR A 42 -2.34 -6.36 -1.04
C THR A 42 -3.33 -6.88 0.01
N PRO A 43 -3.74 -8.16 -0.06
CA PRO A 43 -4.58 -8.76 0.97
C PRO A 43 -3.97 -8.67 2.38
N VAL A 44 -2.64 -8.76 2.47
CA VAL A 44 -1.90 -8.67 3.74
C VAL A 44 -1.99 -7.25 4.31
N ILE A 45 -1.77 -6.23 3.49
CA ILE A 45 -1.93 -4.82 3.91
C ILE A 45 -3.35 -4.55 4.39
N ILE A 46 -4.37 -5.03 3.66
CA ILE A 46 -5.76 -4.87 4.09
C ILE A 46 -6.01 -5.52 5.46
N SER A 47 -5.47 -6.72 5.69
CA SER A 47 -5.56 -7.40 7.00
C SER A 47 -4.87 -6.59 8.10
N ASN A 48 -3.71 -6.02 7.83
CA ASN A 48 -2.94 -5.24 8.79
C ASN A 48 -3.60 -3.90 9.12
N VAL A 49 -4.12 -3.21 8.12
CA VAL A 49 -4.94 -2.00 8.30
C VAL A 49 -6.18 -2.31 9.11
N TYR A 50 -6.91 -3.40 8.80
CA TYR A 50 -8.06 -3.83 9.61
C TYR A 50 -7.66 -4.04 11.07
N TYR A 51 -6.59 -4.78 11.32
CA TYR A 51 -6.11 -5.06 12.68
C TYR A 51 -5.78 -3.77 13.44
N LEU A 52 -5.12 -2.81 12.79
CA LEU A 52 -4.75 -1.53 13.41
C LEU A 52 -5.97 -0.66 13.69
N LEU A 53 -6.91 -0.56 12.74
CA LEU A 53 -8.16 0.17 12.93
C LEU A 53 -9.04 -0.46 14.03
N SER A 54 -8.99 -1.79 14.20
CA SER A 54 -9.80 -2.52 15.19
C SER A 54 -9.47 -2.15 16.64
N LYS A 55 -8.30 -1.55 16.87
CA LYS A 55 -7.89 -1.05 18.19
C LYS A 55 -8.61 0.24 18.60
N THR A 56 -9.24 0.95 17.66
CA THR A 56 -9.81 2.28 17.89
C THR A 56 -11.24 2.46 17.37
N ALA A 57 -11.76 1.52 16.55
CA ALA A 57 -13.08 1.60 15.95
C ALA A 57 -13.83 0.26 15.99
N LYS A 58 -15.16 0.32 15.86
CA LYS A 58 -16.02 -0.87 15.80
C LYS A 58 -15.87 -1.58 14.44
N HIS A 59 -15.97 -2.91 14.45
CA HIS A 59 -15.88 -3.76 13.26
C HIS A 59 -16.68 -3.25 12.06
N GLU A 60 -17.97 -2.96 12.24
CA GLU A 60 -18.87 -2.50 11.17
C GLU A 60 -18.37 -1.23 10.48
N VAL A 61 -17.87 -0.27 11.26
CA VAL A 61 -17.31 0.99 10.73
C VAL A 61 -16.06 0.72 9.91
N ILE A 62 -15.19 -0.17 10.37
CA ILE A 62 -13.94 -0.52 9.68
C ILE A 62 -14.24 -1.21 8.36
N ILE A 63 -15.16 -2.17 8.35
CA ILE A 63 -15.58 -2.88 7.13
C ILE A 63 -16.13 -1.89 6.09
N GLU A 64 -16.97 -0.94 6.49
CA GLU A 64 -17.49 0.08 5.57
C GLU A 64 -16.39 1.00 5.03
N LYS A 65 -15.39 1.38 5.86
CA LYS A 65 -14.23 2.17 5.43
C LYS A 65 -13.33 1.42 4.45
N LEU A 66 -13.07 0.12 4.69
CA LEU A 66 -12.29 -0.70 3.77
C LEU A 66 -13.02 -0.92 2.45
N LYS A 67 -14.34 -1.16 2.46
CA LYS A 67 -15.14 -1.20 1.22
C LYS A 67 -15.10 0.12 0.46
N GLN A 68 -15.14 1.26 1.16
CA GLN A 68 -14.99 2.59 0.55
C GLN A 68 -13.64 2.73 -0.16
N LEU A 69 -12.55 2.39 0.53
CA LEU A 69 -11.19 2.40 -0.03
C LEU A 69 -11.09 1.52 -1.28
N LEU A 70 -11.63 0.30 -1.22
CA LEU A 70 -11.58 -0.65 -2.34
C LEU A 70 -12.49 -0.30 -3.53
N ARG A 71 -13.22 0.82 -3.47
CA ARG A 71 -13.88 1.39 -4.66
C ARG A 71 -12.96 2.28 -5.50
N ILE A 72 -11.84 2.71 -4.93
CA ILE A 72 -10.89 3.64 -5.57
C ILE A 72 -9.50 3.05 -5.82
N ILE A 73 -9.17 1.91 -5.18
CA ILE A 73 -7.92 1.17 -5.40
C ILE A 73 -8.20 -0.31 -5.63
N GLU A 74 -7.23 -1.00 -6.23
CA GLU A 74 -7.29 -2.43 -6.54
C GLU A 74 -6.48 -3.28 -5.56
N ILE A 75 -6.76 -4.59 -5.51
CA ILE A 75 -5.99 -5.55 -4.72
C ILE A 75 -5.16 -6.44 -5.66
N THR A 76 -3.86 -6.55 -5.39
CA THR A 76 -2.97 -7.49 -6.09
C THR A 76 -3.27 -8.94 -5.70
N ALA A 77 -3.13 -9.85 -6.66
CA ALA A 77 -3.23 -11.28 -6.37
C ALA A 77 -1.98 -11.77 -5.63
N MET A 78 -2.18 -12.56 -4.57
CA MET A 78 -1.12 -13.28 -3.87
C MET A 78 -1.39 -14.77 -3.91
N ASP A 79 -0.47 -15.53 -4.47
CA ASP A 79 -0.54 -16.98 -4.57
C ASP A 79 0.74 -17.63 -3.99
N LYS A 80 0.84 -18.96 -4.14
CA LYS A 80 2.02 -19.70 -3.69
C LYS A 80 3.32 -19.17 -4.31
N LYS A 81 3.30 -18.67 -5.55
CA LYS A 81 4.51 -18.17 -6.20
C LYS A 81 5.01 -16.91 -5.51
N VAL A 82 4.11 -15.97 -5.20
CA VAL A 82 4.45 -14.75 -4.44
C VAL A 82 5.05 -15.10 -3.08
N VAL A 83 4.41 -16.01 -2.35
CA VAL A 83 4.89 -16.44 -1.02
C VAL A 83 6.26 -17.11 -1.11
N MET A 84 6.47 -18.02 -2.08
CA MET A 84 7.76 -18.68 -2.27
C MET A 84 8.85 -17.69 -2.71
N ALA A 85 8.54 -16.70 -3.53
CA ALA A 85 9.48 -15.65 -3.90
C ALA A 85 9.89 -14.82 -2.68
N ALA A 86 8.93 -14.42 -1.84
CA ALA A 86 9.19 -13.66 -0.62
C ALA A 86 10.07 -14.45 0.37
N LEU A 87 9.78 -15.74 0.57
CA LEU A 87 10.57 -16.63 1.45
C LEU A 87 12.01 -16.82 0.99
N ASN A 88 12.27 -16.71 -0.32
CA ASN A 88 13.61 -16.83 -0.90
C ASN A 88 14.28 -15.47 -1.13
N SER A 89 13.67 -14.37 -0.68
CA SER A 89 14.19 -13.02 -0.88
C SER A 89 15.22 -12.65 0.20
N GLU A 90 16.01 -11.60 -0.08
CA GLU A 90 16.96 -11.03 0.89
C GLU A 90 16.34 -9.95 1.79
N PHE A 91 15.02 -9.75 1.73
CA PHE A 91 14.33 -8.81 2.60
C PHE A 91 14.41 -9.30 4.05
N LYS A 92 14.67 -8.37 4.98
CA LYS A 92 14.72 -8.69 6.41
C LYS A 92 13.32 -8.87 6.99
N ASP A 93 12.39 -8.05 6.53
CA ASP A 93 11.00 -8.12 6.92
C ASP A 93 10.22 -8.94 5.87
N PHE A 94 9.48 -9.93 6.33
CA PHE A 94 8.75 -10.84 5.46
C PHE A 94 7.50 -10.21 4.87
N GLU A 95 6.87 -9.26 5.58
CA GLU A 95 5.72 -8.53 5.05
C GLU A 95 6.16 -7.67 3.86
N ASP A 96 7.25 -6.92 3.99
CA ASP A 96 7.79 -6.11 2.90
C ASP A 96 8.19 -6.97 1.69
N ALA A 97 8.75 -8.16 1.96
CA ALA A 97 9.04 -9.15 0.92
C ALA A 97 7.77 -9.58 0.16
N LEU A 98 6.68 -9.85 0.88
CA LEU A 98 5.40 -10.21 0.26
C LEU A 98 4.83 -9.06 -0.58
N GLN A 99 4.88 -7.83 -0.08
CA GLN A 99 4.38 -6.65 -0.81
C GLN A 99 5.17 -6.42 -2.09
N TYR A 100 6.50 -6.47 -1.99
CA TYR A 100 7.41 -6.35 -3.13
C TYR A 100 7.17 -7.45 -4.17
N CYS A 101 7.15 -8.72 -3.74
CA CYS A 101 6.96 -9.85 -4.65
C CYS A 101 5.56 -9.84 -5.29
N ALA A 102 4.53 -9.37 -4.60
CA ALA A 102 3.19 -9.21 -5.17
C ALA A 102 3.16 -8.14 -6.27
N ALA A 103 3.76 -6.97 -6.01
CA ALA A 103 3.88 -5.90 -6.99
C ALA A 103 4.67 -6.34 -8.23
N LEU A 104 5.79 -7.05 -8.04
CA LEU A 104 6.57 -7.64 -9.13
C LEU A 104 5.77 -8.68 -9.92
N ASN A 105 5.08 -9.60 -9.25
CA ASN A 105 4.34 -10.68 -9.91
C ASN A 105 3.17 -10.17 -10.74
N GLN A 106 2.56 -9.05 -10.34
CA GLN A 106 1.54 -8.36 -11.15
C GLN A 106 2.14 -7.77 -12.45
N GLY A 107 3.47 -7.58 -12.52
CA GLY A 107 4.23 -7.21 -13.72
C GLY A 107 4.26 -5.71 -14.04
N ASP A 108 3.27 -4.96 -13.59
CA ASP A 108 3.06 -3.57 -14.03
C ASP A 108 2.99 -2.54 -12.88
N ILE A 109 3.44 -2.85 -11.67
CA ILE A 109 3.40 -1.90 -10.53
C ILE A 109 4.82 -1.43 -10.21
N PRO A 110 5.35 -0.39 -10.90
CA PRO A 110 6.75 0.01 -10.80
C PRO A 110 7.12 0.77 -9.53
N ILE A 111 6.14 1.20 -8.73
CA ILE A 111 6.33 2.11 -7.59
C ILE A 111 5.66 1.55 -6.34
N ILE A 112 6.35 1.63 -5.21
CA ILE A 112 5.81 1.41 -3.86
C ILE A 112 5.77 2.76 -3.13
N LEU A 113 4.60 3.12 -2.61
CA LEU A 113 4.38 4.28 -1.75
C LEU A 113 4.35 3.85 -0.29
N THR A 114 5.34 4.29 0.47
CA THR A 114 5.53 3.95 1.90
C THR A 114 6.26 5.08 2.62
N ARG A 115 6.05 5.23 3.93
CA ARG A 115 6.91 6.06 4.78
C ARG A 115 8.19 5.33 5.20
N ASN A 116 8.24 4.01 5.05
CA ASN A 116 9.30 3.15 5.54
C ASN A 116 10.30 2.76 4.43
N MET A 117 10.76 3.72 3.64
CA MET A 117 11.60 3.48 2.46
C MET A 117 12.86 2.61 2.74
N LYS A 118 13.41 2.70 3.95
CA LYS A 118 14.59 1.95 4.39
C LYS A 118 14.38 0.43 4.43
N ASP A 119 13.14 -0.03 4.50
CA ASP A 119 12.79 -1.44 4.63
C ASP A 119 12.72 -2.11 3.24
N TYR A 120 12.61 -1.29 2.19
CA TYR A 120 12.62 -1.71 0.78
C TYR A 120 13.97 -1.51 0.07
N LYS A 121 15.10 -1.52 0.79
CA LYS A 121 16.45 -1.34 0.19
C LYS A 121 16.83 -2.36 -0.87
N LYS A 122 16.16 -3.51 -0.90
CA LYS A 122 16.36 -4.61 -1.85
C LYS A 122 15.36 -4.59 -3.01
N SER A 123 14.49 -3.58 -3.04
CA SER A 123 13.51 -3.41 -4.10
C SER A 123 14.16 -2.93 -5.39
N GLU A 124 13.86 -3.61 -6.49
CA GLU A 124 14.11 -3.09 -7.85
C GLU A 124 13.03 -2.09 -8.30
N LEU A 125 11.88 -2.07 -7.61
CA LEU A 125 10.81 -1.10 -7.81
C LEU A 125 11.21 0.25 -7.17
N ALA A 126 10.74 1.34 -7.76
CA ALA A 126 10.92 2.66 -7.17
C ALA A 126 10.15 2.75 -5.84
N VAL A 127 10.83 3.19 -4.78
CA VAL A 127 10.23 3.36 -3.46
C VAL A 127 10.19 4.84 -3.15
N LEU A 128 9.01 5.39 -2.87
CA LEU A 128 8.80 6.82 -2.65
C LEU A 128 7.86 7.04 -1.46
N THR A 129 8.04 8.15 -0.75
CA THR A 129 6.96 8.65 0.12
C THR A 129 5.86 9.28 -0.75
N PRO A 130 4.62 9.39 -0.24
CA PRO A 130 3.56 10.15 -0.93
C PRO A 130 3.99 11.57 -1.29
N GLU A 131 4.69 12.27 -0.39
CA GLU A 131 5.21 13.61 -0.65
C GLU A 131 6.21 13.65 -1.83
N MET A 132 7.17 12.72 -1.85
CA MET A 132 8.16 12.63 -2.94
C MET A 132 7.50 12.31 -4.28
N TYR A 133 6.50 11.43 -4.27
CA TYR A 133 5.76 11.08 -5.48
C TYR A 133 4.99 12.29 -6.05
N LEU A 134 4.31 13.05 -5.19
CA LEU A 134 3.46 14.17 -5.61
C LEU A 134 4.23 15.41 -6.06
N LYS A 135 5.47 15.58 -5.59
CA LYS A 135 6.35 16.71 -5.96
C LYS A 135 7.20 16.45 -7.21
N LYS A 136 7.03 15.28 -7.84
CA LYS A 136 7.70 14.89 -9.07
C LYS A 136 7.03 15.53 -10.29
#